data_AF-A0A3Q0EER5-F1
#
_entry.id   AF-A0A3Q0EER5-F1
#
_cell.length_a   1.000
_cell.length_b   1.000
_cell.length_c   1.000
_cell.angle_alpha   90.00
_cell.angle_beta   90.00
_cell.angle_gamma   90.00
#
_symmetry.space_group_name_H-M   'P 1'
#
loop_
_entity.id
_entity.type
_entity.pdbx_description
1 polymer ?
#
loop_
_entity_poly.entity_id
_entity_poly.type
_entity_poly.pdbx_seq_one_letter_code
_entity_poly.pdbx_strand_id
1 'polypeptide(L)'
;MADDLKRVTKMKNVRNQIALLKIGKLPLLYKLSLLEKAEFGGVLLYIDPCDLPKTVNLSHDTFMVSLNPGGDPSTPGYPSVDGSFRQSRPNLTSLLVQPISASLVAKLISSPKTGTKNDVCSPLELPNKEIRIVSMQVQTVAKFKAVTNVVGYVMGLESPDRYVIVGSHHHTAFSYTGQEWASSTAIITAFIQALMSRVKTGWRPKRTIVFCSWGGTAFGKIGSYEWGEDFRKVLQKNAVAYISLHSPVRGNSSLHPVASPALQQLVTEKNNFNCIRRAQCPETNVSSVHIQGDADYFINHLGVPTVQFAYEDIKALEDPGFLSEALFPTHATQIEEKDPFFKLHETITKLSGEVILQIANEPVLPFNALDIALEVQNSLKGDQPNTHQLLAMASHLRESAEIFQSDEMRPANDPKERAPIRVRMLNDILQDMEKSFLVQQAPPGFYRNILYHLNEKTNQFAILVEAWEHCKSLTSNETLQEALSEVLNSINSAQVYFKAGLDVFKSVLVGKN
;
A
#
# COMPACT_ATOMS: atom_id res chain seq x y z
N MET A 1 -8.45 -19.03 -4.16
CA MET A 1 -7.15 -19.60 -3.74
C MET A 1 -7.31 -20.67 -2.68
N ALA A 2 -7.80 -20.36 -1.46
CA ALA A 2 -7.95 -21.37 -0.41
C ALA A 2 -8.89 -22.53 -0.82
N ASP A 3 -10.02 -22.21 -1.44
CA ASP A 3 -10.94 -23.20 -2.01
C ASP A 3 -10.32 -24.01 -3.17
N ASP A 4 -9.53 -23.35 -4.02
CA ASP A 4 -8.82 -24.02 -5.12
C ASP A 4 -7.83 -25.04 -4.58
N LEU A 5 -7.03 -24.63 -3.59
CA LEU A 5 -6.05 -25.49 -2.92
C LEU A 5 -6.75 -26.68 -2.25
N LYS A 6 -7.85 -26.44 -1.52
CA LYS A 6 -8.65 -27.51 -0.89
C LYS A 6 -9.24 -28.48 -1.92
N ARG A 7 -9.68 -27.99 -3.07
CA ARG A 7 -10.15 -28.86 -4.17
C ARG A 7 -9.01 -29.71 -4.71
N VAL A 8 -7.85 -29.12 -4.95
CA VAL A 8 -6.69 -29.83 -5.52
C VAL A 8 -6.13 -30.87 -4.53
N THR A 9 -5.96 -30.53 -3.26
CA THR A 9 -5.44 -31.46 -2.23
C THR A 9 -6.39 -32.63 -1.94
N LYS A 10 -7.71 -32.44 -2.09
CA LYS A 10 -8.69 -33.54 -2.01
C LYS A 10 -8.63 -34.48 -3.22
N MET A 11 -8.27 -33.96 -4.40
CA MET A 11 -8.27 -34.75 -5.64
C MET A 11 -6.96 -35.49 -5.88
N LYS A 12 -5.81 -34.94 -5.45
CA LYS A 12 -4.49 -35.47 -5.78
C LYS A 12 -3.50 -35.22 -4.62
N ASN A 13 -2.51 -36.11 -4.48
CA ASN A 13 -1.35 -35.84 -3.64
C ASN A 13 -0.52 -34.71 -4.28
N VAL A 14 -0.35 -33.59 -3.60
CA VAL A 14 0.32 -32.39 -4.11
C VAL A 14 1.79 -32.28 -3.72
N ARG A 15 2.28 -33.19 -2.86
CA ARG A 15 3.64 -33.13 -2.32
C ARG A 15 4.67 -33.18 -3.45
N ASN A 16 5.62 -32.24 -3.42
CA ASN A 16 6.67 -32.07 -4.43
C ASN A 16 6.16 -31.86 -5.87
N GLN A 17 4.89 -31.47 -6.05
CA GLN A 17 4.37 -31.10 -7.37
C GLN A 17 4.69 -29.64 -7.71
N ILE A 18 4.56 -29.31 -9.00
CA ILE A 18 4.69 -27.95 -9.52
C ILE A 18 3.28 -27.38 -9.69
N ALA A 19 2.96 -26.29 -8.99
CA ALA A 19 1.72 -25.56 -9.16
C ALA A 19 1.82 -24.60 -10.36
N LEU A 20 0.77 -24.52 -11.17
CA LEU A 20 0.58 -23.40 -12.09
C LEU A 20 -0.29 -22.36 -11.37
N LEU A 21 0.28 -21.19 -11.07
CA LEU A 21 -0.36 -20.17 -10.25
C LEU A 21 -0.56 -18.87 -11.02
N LYS A 22 -1.81 -18.41 -11.02
CA LYS A 22 -2.24 -17.14 -11.59
C LYS A 22 -1.98 -15.97 -10.62
N ILE A 23 -1.40 -14.88 -11.11
CA ILE A 23 -1.21 -13.63 -10.34
C ILE A 23 -2.51 -12.80 -10.38
N GLY A 24 -2.73 -11.93 -9.38
CA GLY A 24 -3.79 -10.92 -9.47
C GLY A 24 -4.69 -10.75 -8.26
N LYS A 25 -5.38 -11.81 -7.80
CA LYS A 25 -6.51 -11.63 -6.84
C LYS A 25 -6.11 -11.40 -5.39
N LEU A 26 -4.99 -11.98 -4.99
CA LEU A 26 -4.45 -11.92 -3.63
C LEU A 26 -2.93 -11.70 -3.73
N PRO A 27 -2.30 -11.15 -2.67
CA PRO A 27 -0.86 -10.95 -2.62
C PRO A 27 -0.09 -12.22 -3.00
N LEU A 28 0.95 -12.09 -3.82
CA LEU A 28 1.76 -13.23 -4.29
C LEU A 28 2.36 -14.00 -3.12
N LEU A 29 2.96 -13.30 -2.16
CA LEU A 29 3.61 -13.93 -1.01
C LEU A 29 2.63 -14.74 -0.17
N TYR A 30 1.39 -14.28 -0.03
CA TYR A 30 0.33 -15.03 0.64
C TYR A 30 0.04 -16.35 -0.09
N LYS A 31 -0.21 -16.29 -1.40
CA LYS A 31 -0.50 -17.49 -2.21
C LYS A 31 0.66 -18.49 -2.19
N LEU A 32 1.90 -18.01 -2.27
CA LEU A 32 3.09 -18.85 -2.17
C LEU A 32 3.19 -19.51 -0.79
N SER A 33 2.91 -18.78 0.29
CA SER A 33 2.92 -19.33 1.65
C SER A 33 1.90 -20.48 1.83
N LEU A 34 0.73 -20.39 1.18
CA LEU A 34 -0.26 -21.46 1.21
C LEU A 34 0.22 -22.72 0.45
N LEU A 35 0.88 -22.53 -0.69
CA LEU A 35 1.45 -23.65 -1.46
C LEU A 35 2.62 -24.31 -0.75
N GLU A 36 3.47 -23.52 -0.07
CA GLU A 36 4.55 -24.01 0.77
C GLU A 36 4.02 -24.85 1.94
N LYS A 37 2.99 -24.36 2.65
CA LYS A 37 2.29 -25.11 3.71
C LYS A 37 1.67 -26.41 3.21
N ALA A 38 1.26 -26.45 1.94
CA ALA A 38 0.72 -27.65 1.29
C ALA A 38 1.79 -28.57 0.68
N GLU A 39 3.08 -28.35 0.98
CA GLU A 39 4.22 -29.17 0.54
C GLU A 39 4.44 -29.22 -0.99
N PHE A 40 4.05 -28.19 -1.74
CA PHE A 40 4.45 -28.08 -3.15
C PHE A 40 5.98 -27.92 -3.28
N GLY A 41 6.54 -28.39 -4.39
CA GLY A 41 7.98 -28.28 -4.67
C GLY A 41 8.35 -27.10 -5.57
N GLY A 42 7.41 -26.58 -6.35
CA GLY A 42 7.64 -25.47 -7.25
C GLY A 42 6.36 -24.80 -7.74
N VAL A 43 6.52 -23.62 -8.34
CA VAL A 43 5.43 -22.77 -8.82
C VAL A 43 5.83 -22.11 -10.13
N LEU A 44 5.01 -22.29 -11.16
CA LEU A 44 5.03 -21.53 -12.39
C LEU A 44 4.02 -20.38 -12.28
N LEU A 45 4.51 -19.15 -12.33
CA LEU A 45 3.67 -17.96 -12.23
C LEU A 45 3.29 -17.46 -13.62
N TYR A 46 2.03 -17.08 -13.82
CA TYR A 46 1.59 -16.44 -15.05
C TYR A 46 0.52 -15.39 -14.80
N ILE A 47 0.33 -14.52 -15.79
CA ILE A 47 -0.82 -13.63 -15.89
C ILE A 47 -1.75 -14.21 -16.94
N ASP A 48 -3.01 -14.36 -16.58
CA ASP A 48 -4.03 -14.82 -17.52
C ASP A 48 -4.43 -13.66 -18.44
N PRO A 49 -4.43 -13.84 -19.77
CA PRO A 49 -4.86 -12.79 -20.70
C PRO A 49 -6.27 -12.26 -20.42
N CYS A 50 -7.15 -13.06 -19.79
CA CYS A 50 -8.49 -12.62 -19.43
C CYS A 50 -8.54 -11.65 -18.25
N ASP A 51 -7.46 -11.52 -17.49
CA ASP A 51 -7.33 -10.54 -16.41
C ASP A 51 -6.72 -9.22 -16.90
N LEU A 52 -6.24 -9.17 -18.15
CA LEU A 52 -5.65 -7.97 -18.73
C LEU A 52 -6.71 -7.12 -19.44
N PRO A 53 -6.53 -5.79 -19.50
CA PRO A 53 -7.33 -4.94 -20.36
C PRO A 53 -7.27 -5.41 -21.82
N LYS A 54 -8.39 -5.40 -22.55
CA LYS A 54 -8.47 -5.85 -23.96
C LYS A 54 -7.46 -5.16 -24.91
N THR A 55 -7.00 -3.97 -24.54
CA THR A 55 -6.03 -3.17 -25.31
C THR A 55 -4.58 -3.61 -25.10
N VAL A 56 -4.32 -4.44 -24.09
CA VAL A 56 -2.99 -4.84 -23.66
C VAL A 56 -2.78 -6.32 -23.98
N ASN A 57 -1.73 -6.64 -24.74
CA ASN A 57 -1.37 -8.02 -25.07
C ASN A 57 0.02 -8.36 -24.53
N LEU A 58 0.07 -8.99 -23.36
CA LEU A 58 1.31 -9.46 -22.72
C LEU A 58 1.51 -10.98 -22.91
N SER A 59 0.87 -11.58 -23.91
CA SER A 59 0.81 -13.05 -24.03
C SER A 59 2.19 -13.70 -24.18
N HIS A 60 3.14 -12.98 -24.78
CA HIS A 60 4.51 -13.46 -25.00
C HIS A 60 5.52 -12.87 -24.01
N ASP A 61 5.11 -11.89 -23.22
CA ASP A 61 6.01 -11.14 -22.38
C ASP A 61 6.39 -11.93 -21.14
N THR A 62 7.63 -11.75 -20.73
CA THR A 62 8.15 -12.24 -19.45
C THR A 62 8.18 -11.10 -18.45
N PHE A 63 7.96 -11.42 -17.18
CA PHE A 63 7.98 -10.47 -16.10
C PHE A 63 8.82 -10.98 -14.94
N MET A 64 9.21 -10.06 -14.05
CA MET A 64 9.85 -10.38 -12.79
C MET A 64 8.83 -10.27 -11.65
N VAL A 65 9.04 -11.04 -10.59
CA VAL A 65 8.37 -10.84 -9.30
C VAL A 65 9.42 -10.75 -8.21
N SER A 66 9.13 -10.02 -7.13
CA SER A 66 9.94 -10.06 -5.92
C SER A 66 9.38 -11.14 -4.98
N LEU A 67 10.26 -12.04 -4.53
CA LEU A 67 9.95 -12.96 -3.41
C LEU A 67 10.31 -12.36 -2.05
N ASN A 68 10.86 -11.14 -2.05
CA ASN A 68 11.26 -10.43 -0.85
C ASN A 68 10.09 -9.58 -0.33
N PRO A 69 9.60 -9.81 0.90
CA PRO A 69 8.52 -9.02 1.50
C PRO A 69 8.91 -7.55 1.75
N GLY A 70 10.19 -7.27 2.01
CA GLY A 70 10.66 -5.95 2.41
C GLY A 70 12.08 -5.98 2.99
N GLY A 71 12.88 -4.95 2.72
CA GLY A 71 14.21 -4.76 3.32
C GLY A 71 15.30 -5.67 2.77
N ASP A 72 16.50 -5.60 3.35
CA ASP A 72 17.59 -6.55 3.13
C ASP A 72 17.25 -7.87 3.84
N PRO A 73 17.08 -8.98 3.11
CA PRO A 73 16.73 -10.27 3.72
C PRO A 73 17.77 -10.81 4.70
N SER A 74 19.00 -10.29 4.68
CA SER A 74 20.05 -10.67 5.61
C SER A 74 20.00 -9.91 6.95
N THR A 75 19.28 -8.79 7.04
CA THR A 75 19.17 -7.95 8.25
C THR A 75 17.72 -7.66 8.64
N PRO A 76 16.86 -8.68 8.83
CA PRO A 76 15.45 -8.43 9.10
C PRO A 76 15.24 -7.69 10.43
N GLY A 77 14.67 -6.48 10.38
CA GLY A 77 14.29 -5.70 11.55
C GLY A 77 15.35 -4.70 12.05
N TYR A 78 16.49 -4.57 11.37
CA TYR A 78 17.56 -3.64 11.70
C TYR A 78 18.39 -3.27 10.47
N PRO A 79 18.95 -2.06 10.40
CA PRO A 79 19.53 -1.55 9.16
C PRO A 79 20.78 -2.31 8.70
N SER A 80 20.89 -2.47 7.38
CA SER A 80 22.00 -3.07 6.64
C SER A 80 23.16 -2.08 6.47
N VAL A 81 23.77 -1.68 7.58
CA VAL A 81 24.95 -0.81 7.62
C VAL A 81 26.23 -1.61 7.85
N ASP A 82 27.38 -0.97 7.66
CA ASP A 82 28.68 -1.57 7.96
C ASP A 82 28.76 -2.00 9.43
N GLY A 83 29.11 -3.26 9.67
CA GLY A 83 29.16 -3.86 11.00
C GLY A 83 27.87 -4.54 11.46
N SER A 84 26.76 -4.40 10.72
CA SER A 84 25.55 -5.16 11.02
C SER A 84 25.77 -6.66 10.85
N PHE A 85 25.22 -7.45 11.77
CA PHE A 85 25.17 -8.91 11.62
C PHE A 85 24.33 -9.27 10.39
N ARG A 86 24.76 -10.24 9.59
CA ARG A 86 24.03 -10.67 8.38
C ARG A 86 23.69 -12.15 8.50
N GLN A 87 22.40 -12.45 8.45
CA GLN A 87 21.91 -13.83 8.43
C GLN A 87 22.23 -14.48 7.08
N SER A 88 22.78 -15.69 7.12
CA SER A 88 22.98 -16.50 5.91
C SER A 88 21.67 -17.13 5.48
N ARG A 89 20.85 -16.39 4.73
CA ARG A 89 19.58 -16.86 4.16
C ARG A 89 19.60 -16.75 2.63
N PRO A 90 20.21 -17.71 1.91
CA PRO A 90 20.32 -17.65 0.46
C PRO A 90 18.95 -17.79 -0.24
N ASN A 91 18.00 -18.50 0.38
CA ASN A 91 16.67 -18.75 -0.18
C ASN A 91 15.59 -18.12 0.72
N LEU A 92 14.69 -17.35 0.11
CA LEU A 92 13.59 -16.68 0.81
C LEU A 92 12.39 -17.62 1.05
N THR A 93 12.20 -18.59 0.17
CA THR A 93 11.17 -19.63 0.21
C THR A 93 11.79 -20.98 -0.14
N SER A 94 11.18 -22.08 0.31
CA SER A 94 11.54 -23.43 -0.12
C SER A 94 11.04 -23.78 -1.53
N LEU A 95 10.10 -23.01 -2.08
CA LEU A 95 9.52 -23.22 -3.41
C LEU A 95 10.47 -22.78 -4.53
N LEU A 96 10.59 -23.59 -5.58
CA LEU A 96 11.15 -23.13 -6.87
C LEU A 96 10.11 -22.29 -7.60
N VAL A 97 10.30 -20.97 -7.69
CA VAL A 97 9.33 -20.06 -8.31
C VAL A 97 9.89 -19.52 -9.64
N GLN A 98 9.11 -19.65 -10.72
CA GLN A 98 9.49 -19.17 -12.04
C GLN A 98 8.31 -18.50 -12.76
N PRO A 99 8.40 -17.19 -13.06
CA PRO A 99 7.50 -16.52 -13.99
C PRO A 99 7.62 -17.08 -15.41
N ILE A 100 6.48 -17.28 -16.07
CA ILE A 100 6.36 -17.73 -17.45
C ILE A 100 5.29 -16.93 -18.20
N SER A 101 5.46 -16.80 -19.52
CA SER A 101 4.49 -16.10 -20.36
C SER A 101 3.20 -16.91 -20.53
N ALA A 102 2.08 -16.23 -20.75
CA ALA A 102 0.78 -16.88 -20.98
C ALA A 102 0.82 -17.82 -22.21
N SER A 103 1.61 -17.48 -23.22
CA SER A 103 1.81 -18.31 -24.41
C SER A 103 2.52 -19.62 -24.11
N LEU A 104 3.43 -19.65 -23.13
CA LEU A 104 4.05 -20.90 -22.66
C LEU A 104 3.02 -21.72 -21.88
N VAL A 105 2.19 -21.09 -21.05
CA VAL A 105 1.07 -21.77 -20.38
C VAL A 105 0.12 -22.40 -21.39
N ALA A 106 -0.31 -21.67 -22.41
CA ALA A 106 -1.19 -22.17 -23.47
C ALA A 106 -0.61 -23.41 -24.17
N LYS A 107 0.70 -23.42 -24.43
CA LYS A 107 1.43 -24.60 -24.93
C LYS A 107 1.45 -25.75 -23.91
N LEU A 108 1.73 -25.43 -22.64
CA LEU A 108 1.78 -26.40 -21.55
C LEU A 108 0.43 -27.04 -21.24
N ILE A 109 -0.70 -26.40 -21.55
CA ILE A 109 -2.04 -26.97 -21.38
C ILE A 109 -2.63 -27.54 -22.68
N SER A 110 -1.87 -27.51 -23.78
CA SER A 110 -2.34 -27.86 -25.13
C SER A 110 -3.66 -27.16 -25.51
N SER A 111 -3.83 -25.90 -25.11
CA SER A 111 -5.06 -25.16 -25.41
C SER A 111 -5.19 -25.04 -26.93
N PRO A 112 -6.33 -25.45 -27.54
CA PRO A 112 -6.54 -25.20 -28.95
C PRO A 112 -6.43 -23.69 -29.19
N LYS A 113 -5.77 -23.27 -30.29
CA LYS A 113 -5.88 -21.89 -30.76
C LYS A 113 -7.37 -21.66 -31.03
N THR A 114 -8.09 -21.09 -30.08
CA THR A 114 -9.49 -20.71 -30.25
C THR A 114 -9.51 -19.63 -31.31
N GLY A 115 -9.74 -20.04 -32.56
CA GLY A 115 -10.26 -19.15 -33.56
C GLY A 115 -11.51 -18.53 -32.97
N THR A 116 -11.53 -17.20 -32.94
CA THR A 116 -12.60 -16.32 -32.48
C THR A 116 -13.98 -16.89 -32.80
N LYS A 117 -14.55 -17.64 -31.85
CA LYS A 117 -15.97 -17.98 -31.82
C LYS A 117 -16.51 -17.38 -30.53
N ASN A 118 -17.04 -16.18 -30.70
CA ASN A 118 -17.57 -15.26 -29.69
C ASN A 118 -16.47 -14.52 -28.91
N ASP A 119 -16.65 -13.21 -28.77
CA ASP A 119 -15.73 -12.21 -28.22
C ASP A 119 -15.50 -12.34 -26.68
N VAL A 120 -15.65 -13.56 -26.16
CA VAL A 120 -15.59 -13.93 -24.74
C VAL A 120 -14.24 -14.58 -24.48
N CYS A 121 -13.44 -13.95 -23.61
CA CYS A 121 -12.14 -14.50 -23.21
C CYS A 121 -12.34 -15.78 -22.40
N SER A 122 -11.60 -16.84 -22.73
CA SER A 122 -11.59 -18.11 -22.00
C SER A 122 -10.33 -18.20 -21.12
N PRO A 123 -10.47 -18.26 -19.78
CA PRO A 123 -9.33 -18.41 -18.87
C PRO A 123 -8.47 -19.63 -19.20
N LEU A 124 -7.17 -19.54 -18.90
CA LEU A 124 -6.25 -20.65 -19.09
C LEU A 124 -6.40 -21.65 -17.93
N GLU A 125 -7.03 -22.80 -18.21
CA GLU A 125 -7.29 -23.85 -17.22
C GLU A 125 -6.55 -25.16 -17.57
N LEU A 126 -6.01 -25.82 -16.55
CA LEU A 126 -5.35 -27.11 -16.68
C LEU A 126 -6.39 -28.24 -16.91
N PRO A 127 -6.27 -29.06 -17.96
CA PRO A 127 -7.17 -30.20 -18.18
C PRO A 127 -7.05 -31.24 -17.07
N ASN A 128 -8.17 -31.69 -16.51
CA ASN A 128 -8.19 -32.59 -15.34
C ASN A 128 -7.62 -34.01 -15.57
N LYS A 129 -7.46 -34.45 -16.83
CA LYS A 129 -7.24 -35.87 -17.18
C LYS A 129 -5.85 -36.22 -17.73
N GLU A 130 -4.96 -35.24 -17.91
CA GLU A 130 -3.64 -35.49 -18.50
C GLU A 130 -2.52 -35.31 -17.47
N ILE A 131 -1.60 -36.28 -17.44
CA ILE A 131 -0.37 -36.18 -16.65
C ILE A 131 0.67 -35.47 -17.50
N ARG A 132 1.24 -34.39 -16.96
CA ARG A 132 2.31 -33.63 -17.60
C ARG A 132 3.52 -33.61 -16.69
N ILE A 133 4.68 -33.98 -17.24
CA ILE A 133 5.94 -33.93 -16.52
C ILE A 133 6.67 -32.67 -16.97
N VAL A 134 6.88 -31.75 -16.04
CA VAL A 134 7.64 -30.52 -16.26
C VAL A 134 8.91 -30.61 -15.41
N SER A 135 10.06 -30.41 -16.04
CA SER A 135 11.33 -30.28 -15.33
C SER A 135 11.66 -28.79 -15.21
N MET A 136 11.82 -28.31 -13.97
CA MET A 136 12.23 -26.94 -13.68
C MET A 136 13.66 -26.96 -13.14
N GLN A 137 14.51 -26.12 -13.73
CA GLN A 137 15.86 -25.84 -13.25
C GLN A 137 16.02 -24.33 -13.11
N VAL A 138 16.06 -23.84 -11.86
CA VAL A 138 16.23 -22.42 -11.54
C VAL A 138 17.62 -22.22 -10.96
N GLN A 139 18.44 -21.39 -11.60
CA GLN A 139 19.85 -21.14 -11.24
C GLN A 139 20.07 -19.69 -10.80
N THR A 140 19.16 -19.16 -9.97
CA THR A 140 19.31 -17.82 -9.39
C THR A 140 20.40 -17.82 -8.32
N VAL A 141 21.19 -16.75 -8.27
CA VAL A 141 22.29 -16.60 -7.31
C VAL A 141 22.10 -15.30 -6.55
N ALA A 142 21.97 -15.40 -5.21
CA ALA A 142 21.93 -14.24 -4.34
C ALA A 142 23.29 -13.53 -4.34
N LYS A 143 23.28 -12.19 -4.47
CA LYS A 143 24.48 -11.36 -4.45
C LYS A 143 24.26 -10.12 -3.62
N PHE A 144 25.24 -9.77 -2.79
CA PHE A 144 25.28 -8.48 -2.11
C PHE A 144 25.59 -7.37 -3.11
N LYS A 145 24.83 -6.29 -3.04
CA LYS A 145 24.98 -5.08 -3.86
C LYS A 145 24.75 -3.87 -2.96
N ALA A 146 25.51 -2.80 -3.22
CA ALA A 146 25.25 -1.52 -2.60
C ALA A 146 23.95 -0.93 -3.18
N VAL A 147 23.07 -0.47 -2.28
CA VAL A 147 21.85 0.27 -2.61
C VAL A 147 22.01 1.67 -2.06
N THR A 148 21.74 2.67 -2.88
CA THR A 148 21.86 4.09 -2.51
C THR A 148 20.48 4.70 -2.38
N ASN A 149 20.30 5.53 -1.35
CA ASN A 149 19.16 6.44 -1.25
C ASN A 149 19.65 7.88 -1.40
N VAL A 150 18.83 8.76 -1.95
CA VAL A 150 19.07 10.21 -1.94
C VAL A 150 17.99 10.86 -1.10
N VAL A 151 18.39 11.54 -0.03
CA VAL A 151 17.46 12.20 0.89
C VAL A 151 17.85 13.68 0.99
N GLY A 152 16.89 14.56 0.73
CA GLY A 152 17.02 16.01 0.89
C GLY A 152 15.83 16.57 1.64
N TYR A 153 15.97 17.72 2.30
CA TYR A 153 14.86 18.29 3.08
C TYR A 153 14.82 19.81 3.05
N VAL A 154 13.62 20.35 3.25
CA VAL A 154 13.38 21.76 3.54
C VAL A 154 12.92 21.85 4.99
N MET A 155 13.80 22.35 5.86
CA MET A 155 13.54 22.39 7.31
C MET A 155 12.42 23.37 7.65
N GLY A 156 11.48 22.93 8.50
CA GLY A 156 10.35 23.73 8.97
C GLY A 156 10.75 24.81 9.99
N LEU A 157 9.94 25.87 10.12
CA LEU A 157 10.18 26.96 11.07
C LEU A 157 9.54 26.74 12.45
N GLU A 158 8.31 26.24 12.50
CA GLU A 158 7.53 26.13 13.75
C GLU A 158 7.66 24.74 14.38
N SER A 159 7.75 23.70 13.55
CA SER A 159 7.87 22.29 13.98
C SER A 159 8.89 21.56 13.10
N PRO A 160 10.19 21.90 13.23
CA PRO A 160 11.25 21.27 12.42
C PRO A 160 11.37 19.75 12.67
N ASP A 161 10.83 19.27 13.78
CA ASP A 161 10.79 17.88 14.22
C ASP A 161 9.55 17.11 13.72
N ARG A 162 8.77 17.68 12.80
CA ARG A 162 7.62 17.03 12.17
C ARG A 162 7.89 16.88 10.67
N TYR A 163 7.80 15.67 10.15
CA TYR A 163 8.24 15.31 8.80
C TYR A 163 7.08 14.95 7.89
N VAL A 164 6.92 15.73 6.82
CA VAL A 164 6.10 15.36 5.66
C VAL A 164 7.04 14.69 4.66
N ILE A 165 6.95 13.38 4.52
CA ILE A 165 7.87 12.59 3.70
C ILE A 165 7.26 12.43 2.32
N VAL A 166 8.04 12.71 1.28
CA VAL A 166 7.66 12.59 -0.13
C VAL A 166 8.64 11.63 -0.77
N GLY A 167 8.17 10.49 -1.27
CA GLY A 167 9.07 9.43 -1.69
C GLY A 167 8.64 8.68 -2.94
N SER A 168 9.65 8.33 -3.74
CA SER A 168 9.55 7.33 -4.80
C SER A 168 10.93 6.76 -5.10
N HIS A 169 10.99 5.83 -6.05
CA HIS A 169 12.19 5.13 -6.44
C HIS A 169 12.92 5.81 -7.60
N HIS A 170 14.24 5.62 -7.68
CA HIS A 170 15.05 5.99 -8.85
C HIS A 170 15.56 4.75 -9.59
N HIS A 171 16.21 5.00 -10.72
CA HIS A 171 16.90 3.97 -11.48
C HIS A 171 17.92 3.21 -10.61
N THR A 172 17.89 1.89 -10.68
CA THR A 172 19.02 1.08 -10.21
C THR A 172 19.65 0.37 -11.40
N ALA A 173 20.98 0.20 -11.36
CA ALA A 173 21.74 -0.49 -12.43
C ALA A 173 21.28 -1.93 -12.71
N PHE A 174 20.43 -2.48 -11.85
CA PHE A 174 19.87 -3.83 -11.93
C PHE A 174 18.33 -3.81 -12.03
N SER A 175 17.72 -2.66 -12.33
CA SER A 175 16.25 -2.55 -12.35
C SER A 175 15.66 -3.24 -13.56
N TYR A 176 14.75 -4.20 -13.31
CA TYR A 176 13.97 -4.87 -14.36
C TYR A 176 12.82 -3.99 -14.88
N THR A 177 12.43 -2.93 -14.17
CA THR A 177 11.26 -2.08 -14.48
C THR A 177 11.48 -1.07 -15.63
N GLY A 178 12.68 -1.05 -16.24
CA GLY A 178 13.00 -0.13 -17.33
C GLY A 178 13.02 1.33 -16.88
N GLN A 179 12.14 2.16 -17.45
CA GLN A 179 12.04 3.61 -17.23
C GLN A 179 10.85 4.03 -16.34
N GLU A 180 10.17 3.11 -15.68
CA GLU A 180 9.02 3.41 -14.80
C GLU A 180 9.34 4.47 -13.72
N TRP A 181 10.55 4.42 -13.16
CA TRP A 181 11.08 5.38 -12.19
C TRP A 181 11.16 6.83 -12.71
N ALA A 182 11.21 7.03 -14.04
CA ALA A 182 11.42 8.33 -14.66
C ALA A 182 10.23 9.25 -14.44
N SER A 183 8.99 8.73 -14.54
CA SER A 183 7.77 9.48 -14.27
C SER A 183 7.74 10.02 -12.84
N SER A 184 8.07 9.16 -11.86
CA SER A 184 8.19 9.57 -10.46
C SER A 184 9.24 10.65 -10.24
N THR A 185 10.42 10.46 -10.83
CA THR A 185 11.55 11.39 -10.69
C THR A 185 11.24 12.73 -11.34
N ALA A 186 10.57 12.75 -12.49
CA ALA A 186 10.13 13.96 -13.17
C ALA A 186 9.19 14.78 -12.27
N ILE A 187 8.21 14.15 -11.64
CA ILE A 187 7.26 14.83 -10.73
C ILE A 187 7.98 15.39 -9.50
N ILE A 188 8.82 14.58 -8.83
CA ILE A 188 9.57 15.01 -7.63
C ILE A 188 10.46 16.20 -7.96
N THR A 189 11.22 16.12 -9.04
CA THR A 189 12.17 17.17 -9.42
C THR A 189 11.46 18.46 -9.88
N ALA A 190 10.36 18.36 -10.63
CA ALA A 190 9.55 19.51 -11.01
C ALA A 190 8.95 20.21 -9.78
N PHE A 191 8.42 19.44 -8.82
CA PHE A 191 7.90 20.00 -7.58
C PHE A 191 8.99 20.66 -6.73
N ILE A 192 10.15 20.01 -6.56
CA ILE A 192 11.30 20.59 -5.86
C ILE A 192 11.73 21.90 -6.53
N GLN A 193 11.84 21.94 -7.86
CA GLN A 193 12.21 23.14 -8.59
C GLN A 193 11.22 24.29 -8.34
N ALA A 194 9.92 24.02 -8.38
CA ALA A 194 8.87 24.99 -8.09
C ALA A 194 8.94 25.47 -6.63
N LEU A 195 9.07 24.55 -5.67
CA LEU A 195 9.19 24.86 -4.24
C LEU A 195 10.42 25.72 -3.95
N MET A 196 11.56 25.38 -4.55
CA MET A 196 12.83 26.08 -4.34
C MET A 196 12.80 27.52 -4.85
N SER A 197 11.96 27.83 -5.85
CA SER A 197 11.75 29.22 -6.26
C SER A 197 11.20 30.09 -5.12
N ARG A 198 10.30 29.55 -4.29
CA ARG A 198 9.74 30.21 -3.11
C ARG A 198 10.72 30.21 -1.93
N VAL A 199 11.44 29.11 -1.73
CA VAL A 199 12.44 29.01 -0.66
C VAL A 199 13.55 30.03 -0.87
N LYS A 200 14.00 30.25 -2.11
CA LYS A 200 15.00 31.27 -2.46
C LYS A 200 14.53 32.69 -2.18
N THR A 201 13.21 32.95 -2.15
CA THR A 201 12.65 34.25 -1.75
C THR A 201 12.38 34.38 -0.24
N GLY A 202 12.87 33.43 0.58
CA GLY A 202 12.78 33.47 2.04
C GLY A 202 11.60 32.70 2.64
N TRP A 203 10.74 32.08 1.83
CA TRP A 203 9.65 31.26 2.35
C TRP A 203 10.17 29.94 2.94
N ARG A 204 9.56 29.47 4.03
CA ARG A 204 9.85 28.18 4.64
C ARG A 204 8.55 27.56 5.16
N PRO A 205 8.42 26.22 5.11
CA PRO A 205 7.24 25.54 5.63
C PRO A 205 7.20 25.57 7.16
N LYS A 206 6.05 25.30 7.78
CA LYS A 206 5.95 25.16 9.23
C LYS A 206 6.55 23.85 9.73
N ARG A 207 6.26 22.75 9.03
CA ARG A 207 6.83 21.41 9.24
C ARG A 207 7.91 21.12 8.21
N THR A 208 8.85 20.24 8.54
CA THR A 208 9.93 19.86 7.62
C THR A 208 9.38 18.98 6.51
N ILE A 209 9.72 19.28 5.25
CA ILE A 209 9.41 18.43 4.10
C ILE A 209 10.67 17.63 3.75
N VAL A 210 10.57 16.31 3.68
CA VAL A 210 11.68 15.39 3.39
C VAL A 210 11.41 14.71 2.04
N PHE A 211 12.30 14.91 1.08
CA PHE A 211 12.25 14.27 -0.23
C PHE A 211 13.19 13.07 -0.26
N CYS A 212 12.65 11.91 -0.61
CA CYS A 212 13.37 10.66 -0.64
C CYS A 212 13.32 10.02 -2.02
N SER A 213 14.50 9.66 -2.53
CA SER A 213 14.65 8.85 -3.72
C SER A 213 15.23 7.49 -3.32
N TRP A 214 14.39 6.46 -3.35
CA TRP A 214 14.70 5.14 -2.82
C TRP A 214 15.39 4.25 -3.86
N GLY A 215 16.42 3.53 -3.42
CA GLY A 215 17.05 2.49 -4.22
C GLY A 215 16.47 1.10 -3.90
N GLY A 216 16.53 0.18 -4.87
CA GLY A 216 16.23 -1.24 -4.63
C GLY A 216 14.75 -1.59 -4.49
N THR A 217 13.85 -0.73 -4.96
CA THR A 217 12.38 -0.92 -4.85
C THR A 217 11.89 -2.22 -5.46
N ALA A 218 12.35 -2.55 -6.68
CA ALA A 218 11.99 -3.78 -7.39
C ALA A 218 12.45 -5.07 -6.69
N PHE A 219 13.40 -4.97 -5.75
CA PHE A 219 13.97 -6.11 -5.01
C PHE A 219 13.40 -6.25 -3.59
N GLY A 220 12.22 -5.67 -3.35
CA GLY A 220 11.58 -5.69 -2.04
C GLY A 220 11.79 -4.39 -1.26
N LYS A 221 11.69 -3.24 -1.92
CA LYS A 221 11.60 -1.92 -1.22
C LYS A 221 12.79 -1.69 -0.28
N ILE A 222 13.98 -2.19 -0.66
CA ILE A 222 15.16 -2.27 0.22
C ILE A 222 15.49 -0.90 0.78
N GLY A 223 15.66 0.10 -0.08
CA GLY A 223 16.08 1.44 0.34
C GLY A 223 15.16 2.09 1.37
N SER A 224 13.84 2.00 1.20
CA SER A 224 12.90 2.62 2.15
C SER A 224 12.79 1.84 3.46
N TYR A 225 12.90 0.52 3.40
CA TYR A 225 12.95 -0.34 4.59
C TYR A 225 14.21 -0.08 5.43
N GLU A 226 15.40 -0.14 4.82
CA GLU A 226 16.66 0.04 5.56
C GLU A 226 16.74 1.43 6.19
N TRP A 227 16.30 2.46 5.47
CA TRP A 227 16.23 3.81 6.03
C TRP A 227 15.19 3.93 7.14
N GLY A 228 14.03 3.28 6.96
CA GLY A 228 12.99 3.20 7.97
C GLY A 228 13.47 2.52 9.26
N GLU A 229 14.26 1.45 9.15
CA GLU A 229 14.83 0.72 10.28
C GLU A 229 15.92 1.50 11.01
N ASP A 230 16.82 2.16 10.27
CA ASP A 230 17.88 3.00 10.84
C ASP A 230 17.29 4.15 11.68
N PHE A 231 16.27 4.82 11.12
CA PHE A 231 15.64 5.98 11.77
C PHE A 231 14.34 5.63 12.52
N ARG A 232 14.06 4.35 12.79
CA ARG A 232 12.77 3.87 13.31
C ARG A 232 12.27 4.69 14.50
N LYS A 233 13.11 4.91 15.51
CA LYS A 233 12.74 5.65 16.74
C LYS A 233 12.38 7.11 16.46
N VAL A 234 13.04 7.73 15.50
CA VAL A 234 12.83 9.12 15.11
C VAL A 234 11.56 9.21 14.27
N LEU A 235 11.44 8.37 13.23
CA LEU A 235 10.29 8.37 12.32
C LEU A 235 9.00 7.99 13.05
N GLN A 236 9.04 7.03 13.96
CA GLN A 236 7.87 6.65 14.76
C GLN A 236 7.30 7.80 15.59
N LYS A 237 8.10 8.83 15.94
CA LYS A 237 7.62 10.00 16.69
C LYS A 237 7.34 11.22 15.83
N ASN A 238 8.04 11.34 14.70
CA ASN A 238 8.14 12.60 13.97
C ASN A 238 7.54 12.55 12.56
N ALA A 239 7.31 11.36 11.98
CA ALA A 239 6.70 11.24 10.66
C ALA A 239 5.20 11.56 10.73
N VAL A 240 4.79 12.59 10.00
CA VAL A 240 3.41 13.09 9.95
C VAL A 240 2.60 12.34 8.91
N ALA A 241 3.11 12.30 7.68
CA ALA A 241 2.47 11.65 6.55
C ALA A 241 3.53 11.23 5.52
N TYR A 242 3.19 10.24 4.71
CA TYR A 242 3.97 9.83 3.54
C TYR A 242 3.19 10.11 2.25
N ILE A 243 3.80 10.83 1.32
CA ILE A 243 3.25 11.09 0.00
C ILE A 243 4.00 10.20 -0.98
N SER A 244 3.32 9.17 -1.48
CA SER A 244 3.86 8.24 -2.45
C SER A 244 3.72 8.79 -3.86
N LEU A 245 4.85 8.88 -4.55
CA LEU A 245 4.91 9.19 -5.98
C LEU A 245 5.32 7.96 -6.80
N HIS A 246 5.09 6.76 -6.28
CA HIS A 246 5.39 5.50 -6.95
C HIS A 246 4.47 5.30 -8.16
N SER A 247 5.08 5.20 -9.35
CA SER A 247 4.42 4.89 -10.62
C SER A 247 3.14 5.73 -10.84
N PRO A 248 3.28 7.06 -10.99
CA PRO A 248 2.16 7.99 -10.98
C PRO A 248 1.31 7.94 -12.26
N VAL A 249 1.82 7.41 -13.37
CA VAL A 249 1.10 7.30 -14.64
C VAL A 249 1.13 5.85 -15.11
N ARG A 250 0.12 5.07 -14.71
CA ARG A 250 -0.03 3.64 -15.04
C ARG A 250 -0.96 3.45 -16.24
N GLY A 251 -1.95 4.32 -16.39
CA GLY A 251 -2.84 4.43 -17.54
C GLY A 251 -3.12 5.90 -17.87
N ASN A 252 -4.04 6.15 -18.79
CA ASN A 252 -4.41 7.52 -19.21
C ASN A 252 -5.92 7.81 -19.10
N SER A 253 -6.69 6.90 -18.48
CA SER A 253 -8.15 6.98 -18.46
C SER A 253 -8.69 7.85 -17.33
N SER A 254 -8.30 7.57 -16.08
CA SER A 254 -8.87 8.22 -14.90
C SER A 254 -7.84 8.41 -13.80
N LEU A 255 -8.00 9.51 -13.05
CA LEU A 255 -7.23 9.74 -11.84
C LEU A 255 -7.80 8.88 -10.71
N HIS A 256 -6.91 8.13 -10.07
CA HIS A 256 -7.19 7.21 -8.98
C HIS A 256 -6.42 7.66 -7.73
N PRO A 257 -7.08 8.41 -6.83
CA PRO A 257 -6.51 8.79 -5.54
C PRO A 257 -6.69 7.67 -4.51
N VAL A 258 -5.59 7.25 -3.90
CA VAL A 258 -5.58 6.32 -2.75
C VAL A 258 -5.06 7.06 -1.53
N ALA A 259 -5.79 7.01 -0.42
CA ALA A 259 -5.39 7.68 0.81
C ALA A 259 -5.76 6.85 2.04
N SER A 260 -5.01 7.02 3.11
CA SER A 260 -5.41 6.52 4.42
C SER A 260 -6.71 7.20 4.89
N PRO A 261 -7.53 6.57 5.74
CA PRO A 261 -8.80 7.16 6.19
C PRO A 261 -8.62 8.54 6.82
N ALA A 262 -7.52 8.79 7.54
CA ALA A 262 -7.25 10.11 8.11
C ALA A 262 -7.12 11.23 7.05
N LEU A 263 -6.71 10.89 5.82
CA LEU A 263 -6.42 11.84 4.74
C LEU A 263 -7.50 11.89 3.66
N GLN A 264 -8.53 11.03 3.71
CA GLN A 264 -9.55 10.91 2.66
C GLN A 264 -10.26 12.24 2.40
N GLN A 265 -10.70 12.96 3.45
CA GLN A 265 -11.34 14.26 3.27
C GLN A 265 -10.42 15.27 2.56
N LEU A 266 -9.17 15.40 2.98
CA LEU A 266 -8.21 16.32 2.37
C LEU A 266 -8.06 16.04 0.86
N VAL A 267 -7.92 14.76 0.51
CA VAL A 267 -7.74 14.32 -0.87
C VAL A 267 -8.99 14.58 -1.70
N THR A 268 -10.17 14.28 -1.15
CA THR A 268 -11.47 14.53 -1.79
C THR A 268 -11.65 16.02 -2.09
N GLU A 269 -11.35 16.89 -1.13
CA GLU A 269 -11.43 18.34 -1.29
C GLU A 269 -10.52 18.82 -2.42
N LYS A 270 -9.23 18.42 -2.43
CA LYS A 270 -8.27 18.84 -3.46
C LYS A 270 -8.57 18.32 -4.83
N ASN A 271 -9.09 17.10 -4.92
CA ASN A 271 -9.47 16.55 -6.20
C ASN A 271 -10.62 17.35 -6.84
N ASN A 272 -11.61 17.75 -6.02
CA ASN A 272 -12.74 18.56 -6.48
C ASN A 272 -12.34 19.98 -6.92
N PHE A 273 -11.28 20.57 -6.33
CA PHE A 273 -10.80 21.91 -6.70
C PHE A 273 -10.10 21.98 -8.07
N ASN A 274 -9.43 20.91 -8.49
CA ASN A 274 -8.79 20.84 -9.82
C ASN A 274 -9.77 20.55 -10.96
N CYS A 275 -11.06 20.46 -10.64
CA CYS A 275 -12.14 20.07 -11.53
C CYS A 275 -12.88 21.34 -12.02
N ILE A 276 -12.56 21.82 -13.23
CA ILE A 276 -13.00 23.13 -13.78
C ILE A 276 -14.54 23.25 -13.94
N ARG A 277 -15.28 22.13 -13.94
CA ARG A 277 -16.76 22.11 -14.03
C ARG A 277 -17.38 21.15 -13.01
N ARG A 278 -17.88 21.69 -11.90
CA ARG A 278 -18.56 20.94 -10.81
C ARG A 278 -19.66 19.96 -11.27
N ALA A 279 -20.31 20.21 -12.41
CA ALA A 279 -21.38 19.35 -12.93
C ALA A 279 -20.89 18.08 -13.68
N GLN A 280 -19.58 17.92 -13.90
CA GLN A 280 -18.98 16.81 -14.66
C GLN A 280 -17.90 16.06 -13.88
N CYS A 281 -17.72 16.37 -12.60
CA CYS A 281 -16.77 15.64 -11.77
C CYS A 281 -17.45 14.32 -11.36
N PRO A 282 -16.95 13.15 -11.80
CA PRO A 282 -17.42 11.90 -11.23
C PRO A 282 -17.16 11.95 -9.72
N GLU A 283 -18.11 11.44 -8.92
CA GLU A 283 -17.88 11.20 -7.49
C GLU A 283 -16.55 10.45 -7.36
N THR A 284 -15.53 11.12 -6.83
CA THR A 284 -14.21 10.51 -6.78
C THR A 284 -14.15 9.74 -5.47
N ASN A 285 -14.38 8.44 -5.57
CA ASN A 285 -14.17 7.54 -4.45
C ASN A 285 -12.67 7.49 -4.18
N VAL A 286 -12.23 8.16 -3.11
CA VAL A 286 -10.90 7.97 -2.55
C VAL A 286 -10.92 6.65 -1.82
N SER A 287 -10.11 5.69 -2.26
CA SER A 287 -10.06 4.38 -1.62
C SER A 287 -8.91 4.29 -0.62
N SER A 288 -9.05 3.41 0.37
CA SER A 288 -7.99 3.04 1.31
C SER A 288 -7.50 1.63 1.02
N VAL A 289 -7.08 1.40 -0.23
CA VAL A 289 -6.48 0.11 -0.64
C VAL A 289 -4.97 0.10 -0.45
N HIS A 290 -4.37 -1.09 -0.49
CA HIS A 290 -2.91 -1.24 -0.43
C HIS A 290 -2.18 -0.37 -1.45
N ILE A 291 -1.18 0.39 -0.98
CA ILE A 291 -0.41 1.33 -1.80
C ILE A 291 0.90 0.68 -2.23
N GLN A 292 1.08 0.50 -3.53
CA GLN A 292 2.30 -0.12 -4.03
C GLN A 292 3.51 0.79 -3.94
N GLY A 293 4.68 0.16 -3.81
CA GLY A 293 5.98 0.83 -3.78
C GLY A 293 6.52 1.05 -2.37
N ASP A 294 7.22 2.16 -2.21
CA ASP A 294 8.14 2.38 -1.08
C ASP A 294 7.46 2.83 0.22
N ALA A 295 6.16 3.13 0.18
CA ALA A 295 5.35 3.52 1.35
C ALA A 295 5.15 2.37 2.35
N ASP A 296 5.36 1.14 1.92
CA ASP A 296 5.04 -0.08 2.66
C ASP A 296 5.61 -0.12 4.08
N TYR A 297 6.89 0.26 4.28
CA TYR A 297 7.48 0.31 5.63
C TYR A 297 6.76 1.31 6.54
N PHE A 298 6.45 2.49 6.00
CA PHE A 298 5.79 3.58 6.73
C PHE A 298 4.37 3.18 7.15
N ILE A 299 3.65 2.48 6.28
CA ILE A 299 2.31 1.96 6.59
C ILE A 299 2.39 0.80 7.59
N ASN A 300 3.20 -0.23 7.30
CA ASN A 300 3.18 -1.52 8.01
C ASN A 300 3.98 -1.56 9.32
N HIS A 301 4.99 -0.71 9.46
CA HIS A 301 5.88 -0.72 10.63
C HIS A 301 5.73 0.52 11.50
N LEU A 302 5.32 1.65 10.90
CA LEU A 302 5.21 2.93 11.60
C LEU A 302 3.78 3.46 11.74
N GLY A 303 2.82 2.97 10.95
CA GLY A 303 1.43 3.43 10.99
C GLY A 303 1.29 4.88 10.55
N VAL A 304 2.09 5.30 9.55
CA VAL A 304 2.10 6.67 9.04
C VAL A 304 1.01 6.82 7.96
N PRO A 305 0.08 7.78 8.12
CA PRO A 305 -0.92 8.11 7.12
C PRO A 305 -0.29 8.36 5.76
N THR A 306 -0.81 7.73 4.71
CA THR A 306 -0.22 7.75 3.37
C THR A 306 -1.22 8.17 2.30
N VAL A 307 -0.75 8.93 1.30
CA VAL A 307 -1.52 9.30 0.10
C VAL A 307 -0.73 8.98 -1.17
N GLN A 308 -1.45 8.60 -2.23
CA GLN A 308 -0.94 8.40 -3.59
C GLN A 308 -1.97 8.93 -4.60
N PHE A 309 -1.47 9.62 -5.62
CA PHE A 309 -2.24 9.97 -6.81
C PHE A 309 -1.64 9.25 -8.00
N ALA A 310 -2.44 8.45 -8.72
CA ALA A 310 -2.01 7.79 -9.94
C ALA A 310 -3.07 7.88 -11.02
N TYR A 311 -2.67 8.04 -12.28
CA TYR A 311 -3.58 7.79 -13.41
C TYR A 311 -3.57 6.31 -13.74
N GLU A 312 -4.75 5.71 -13.88
CA GLU A 312 -4.96 4.30 -14.17
C GLU A 312 -5.99 4.12 -15.28
N ASP A 313 -6.02 2.94 -15.88
CA ASP A 313 -7.04 2.57 -16.86
C ASP A 313 -8.28 2.02 -16.15
N ILE A 314 -9.48 2.47 -16.52
CA ILE A 314 -10.75 2.18 -15.81
C ILE A 314 -10.99 0.67 -15.62
N LYS A 315 -10.50 -0.17 -16.53
CA LYS A 315 -10.66 -1.63 -16.46
C LYS A 315 -9.65 -2.33 -15.54
N ALA A 316 -8.53 -1.68 -15.20
CA ALA A 316 -7.63 -2.16 -14.15
C ALA A 316 -8.29 -2.06 -12.76
N LEU A 317 -9.30 -1.20 -12.60
CA LEU A 317 -10.10 -1.05 -11.39
C LEU A 317 -11.18 -2.14 -11.25
N GLU A 318 -11.49 -2.89 -12.32
CA GLU A 318 -12.58 -3.88 -12.31
C GLU A 318 -12.19 -5.29 -11.82
N ASP A 319 -10.89 -5.61 -11.66
CA ASP A 319 -10.20 -6.77 -11.02
C ASP A 319 -8.95 -7.12 -11.87
N PRO A 320 -7.86 -7.72 -11.34
CA PRO A 320 -7.54 -8.07 -9.95
C PRO A 320 -6.31 -7.31 -9.39
N GLY A 321 -6.46 -6.74 -8.18
CA GLY A 321 -5.63 -5.65 -7.62
C GLY A 321 -4.13 -5.88 -7.38
N PHE A 322 -3.61 -7.09 -7.60
CA PHE A 322 -2.20 -7.44 -7.41
C PHE A 322 -1.47 -7.82 -8.70
N LEU A 323 -2.01 -7.50 -9.88
CA LEU A 323 -1.29 -7.74 -11.14
C LEU A 323 0.04 -6.98 -11.23
N SER A 324 0.13 -5.79 -10.64
CA SER A 324 1.35 -4.97 -10.65
C SER A 324 2.46 -5.48 -9.71
N GLU A 325 2.24 -6.58 -8.98
CA GLU A 325 3.35 -7.36 -8.42
C GLU A 325 4.19 -8.04 -9.51
N ALA A 326 3.64 -8.19 -10.72
CA ALA A 326 4.38 -8.57 -11.91
C ALA A 326 5.01 -7.32 -12.54
N LEU A 327 6.34 -7.27 -12.46
CA LEU A 327 7.15 -6.17 -12.95
C LEU A 327 7.53 -6.42 -14.40
N PHE A 328 7.07 -5.54 -15.28
CA PHE A 328 7.42 -5.54 -16.71
C PHE A 328 8.45 -4.44 -17.01
N PRO A 329 9.38 -4.65 -17.94
CA PRO A 329 10.26 -3.59 -18.39
C PRO A 329 9.44 -2.53 -19.13
N THR A 330 9.38 -1.32 -18.57
CA THR A 330 8.69 -0.19 -19.19
C THR A 330 9.67 0.61 -20.05
N HIS A 331 9.32 0.86 -21.32
CA HIS A 331 10.13 1.66 -22.22
C HIS A 331 9.70 3.13 -22.22
N ALA A 332 10.62 4.06 -22.50
CA ALA A 332 10.34 5.49 -22.51
C ALA A 332 9.19 5.87 -23.46
N THR A 333 9.11 5.21 -24.62
CA THR A 333 8.04 5.41 -25.61
C THR A 333 6.65 5.14 -25.03
N GLN A 334 6.51 4.17 -24.12
CA GLN A 334 5.21 3.87 -23.48
C GLN A 334 4.77 4.99 -22.54
N ILE A 335 5.71 5.69 -21.89
CA ILE A 335 5.41 6.84 -21.04
C ILE A 335 4.93 8.01 -21.91
N GLU A 336 5.65 8.28 -23.00
CA GLU A 336 5.32 9.32 -23.97
C GLU A 336 4.00 9.03 -24.70
N GLU A 337 3.69 7.76 -25.00
CA GLU A 337 2.40 7.38 -25.58
C GLU A 337 1.23 7.59 -24.61
N LYS A 338 1.43 7.32 -23.31
CA LYS A 338 0.41 7.51 -22.27
C LYS A 338 0.15 8.98 -21.96
N ASP A 339 1.19 9.81 -21.97
CA ASP A 339 1.10 11.24 -21.67
C ASP A 339 1.98 12.10 -22.61
N PRO A 340 1.62 12.23 -23.91
CA PRO A 340 2.48 12.90 -24.90
C PRO A 340 2.80 14.36 -24.59
N PHE A 341 1.94 15.01 -23.80
CA PHE A 341 2.06 16.42 -23.44
C PHE A 341 2.40 16.62 -21.95
N PHE A 342 2.70 15.55 -21.21
CA PHE A 342 3.01 15.57 -19.78
C PHE A 342 1.92 16.23 -18.90
N LYS A 343 0.67 16.26 -19.36
CA LYS A 343 -0.46 16.87 -18.63
C LYS A 343 -0.91 16.05 -17.44
N LEU A 344 -0.82 14.72 -17.53
CA LEU A 344 -1.13 13.83 -16.42
C LEU A 344 -0.08 13.98 -15.31
N HIS A 345 1.20 14.02 -15.70
CA HIS A 345 2.31 14.30 -14.78
C HIS A 345 2.16 15.68 -14.11
N GLU A 346 1.84 16.72 -14.88
CA GLU A 346 1.59 18.07 -14.35
C GLU A 346 0.45 18.08 -13.32
N THR A 347 -0.66 17.39 -13.62
CA THR A 347 -1.83 17.30 -12.73
C THR A 347 -1.47 16.62 -11.41
N ILE A 348 -0.77 15.48 -11.44
CA ILE A 348 -0.30 14.80 -10.23
C ILE A 348 0.70 15.65 -9.45
N THR A 349 1.58 16.38 -10.14
CA THR A 349 2.53 17.30 -9.51
C THR A 349 1.80 18.39 -8.72
N LYS A 350 0.76 18.98 -9.31
CA LYS A 350 -0.07 20.02 -8.66
C LYS A 350 -0.84 19.47 -7.47
N LEU A 351 -1.56 18.35 -7.64
CA LEU A 351 -2.34 17.72 -6.57
C LEU A 351 -1.47 17.30 -5.39
N SER A 352 -0.38 16.57 -5.67
CA SER A 352 0.56 16.14 -4.63
C SER A 352 1.19 17.35 -3.93
N GLY A 353 1.55 18.39 -4.70
CA GLY A 353 2.11 19.63 -4.16
C GLY A 353 1.15 20.36 -3.22
N GLU A 354 -0.13 20.45 -3.57
CA GLU A 354 -1.16 21.05 -2.71
C GLU A 354 -1.33 20.27 -1.39
N VAL A 355 -1.40 18.94 -1.45
CA VAL A 355 -1.50 18.09 -0.27
C VAL A 355 -0.25 18.22 0.61
N ILE A 356 0.94 18.16 0.01
CA ILE A 356 2.22 18.34 0.73
C ILE A 356 2.24 19.69 1.44
N LEU A 357 1.90 20.77 0.72
CA LEU A 357 1.94 22.12 1.28
C LEU A 357 0.89 22.33 2.36
N GLN A 358 -0.31 21.74 2.24
CA GLN A 358 -1.33 21.86 3.26
C GLN A 358 -0.93 21.13 4.54
N ILE A 359 -0.46 19.88 4.44
CA ILE A 359 0.04 19.13 5.61
C ILE A 359 1.26 19.85 6.22
N ALA A 360 2.14 20.44 5.40
CA ALA A 360 3.34 21.11 5.89
C ALA A 360 3.08 22.50 6.52
N ASN A 361 1.96 23.18 6.22
CA ASN A 361 1.73 24.58 6.62
C ASN A 361 0.46 24.83 7.42
N GLU A 362 -0.52 23.93 7.44
CA GLU A 362 -1.71 24.14 8.26
C GLU A 362 -1.39 24.03 9.75
N PRO A 363 -1.85 24.96 10.60
CA PRO A 363 -1.62 24.91 12.04
C PRO A 363 -2.10 23.59 12.65
N VAL A 364 -3.32 23.19 12.33
CA VAL A 364 -3.89 21.88 12.68
C VAL A 364 -3.65 20.94 11.50
N LEU A 365 -3.23 19.70 11.77
CA LEU A 365 -3.09 18.69 10.72
C LEU A 365 -4.46 18.49 10.03
N PRO A 366 -4.52 18.50 8.69
CA PRO A 366 -5.76 18.32 7.93
C PRO A 366 -6.20 16.85 7.91
N PHE A 367 -6.21 16.21 9.09
CA PHE A 367 -6.60 14.82 9.28
C PHE A 367 -8.01 14.78 9.86
N ASN A 368 -8.79 13.78 9.46
CA ASN A 368 -10.15 13.60 9.96
C ASN A 368 -10.26 12.36 10.85
N ALA A 369 -10.57 12.60 12.12
CA ALA A 369 -10.77 11.57 13.13
C ALA A 369 -12.03 10.71 12.90
N LEU A 370 -13.10 11.35 12.42
CA LEU A 370 -14.38 10.72 12.15
C LEU A 370 -14.29 9.78 10.94
N ASP A 371 -13.51 10.13 9.92
CA ASP A 371 -13.30 9.27 8.73
C ASP A 371 -12.71 7.91 9.12
N ILE A 372 -11.75 7.88 10.06
CA ILE A 372 -11.22 6.63 10.63
C ILE A 372 -12.33 5.81 11.32
N ALA A 373 -13.14 6.45 12.16
CA ALA A 373 -14.20 5.74 12.88
C ALA A 373 -15.30 5.20 11.94
N LEU A 374 -15.63 5.97 10.90
CA LEU A 374 -16.56 5.55 9.85
C LEU A 374 -15.99 4.40 9.03
N GLU A 375 -14.70 4.42 8.70
CA GLU A 375 -14.04 3.32 8.00
C GLU A 375 -14.09 2.02 8.83
N VAL A 376 -13.81 2.10 10.13
CA VAL A 376 -13.94 0.96 11.04
C VAL A 376 -15.38 0.42 11.06
N GLN A 377 -16.39 1.29 11.12
CA GLN A 377 -17.79 0.86 11.08
C GLN A 377 -18.15 0.22 9.74
N ASN A 378 -17.70 0.79 8.62
CA ASN A 378 -17.92 0.25 7.28
C ASN A 378 -17.26 -1.13 7.12
N SER A 379 -16.04 -1.28 7.63
CA SER A 379 -15.25 -2.51 7.66
C SER A 379 -15.91 -3.69 8.37
N LEU A 380 -16.91 -3.42 9.22
CA LEU A 380 -17.65 -4.41 10.01
C LEU A 380 -19.03 -4.76 9.44
N LYS A 381 -19.49 -4.12 8.35
CA LYS A 381 -20.86 -4.29 7.81
C LYS A 381 -21.14 -5.62 7.11
N GLY A 382 -20.18 -6.53 6.99
CA GLY A 382 -20.39 -7.80 6.27
C GLY A 382 -20.84 -8.97 7.14
N ASP A 383 -21.08 -10.12 6.49
CA ASP A 383 -21.76 -11.30 7.06
C ASP A 383 -20.92 -12.15 8.04
N GLN A 384 -19.86 -11.59 8.63
CA GLN A 384 -19.01 -12.37 9.53
C GLN A 384 -19.69 -12.60 10.89
N PRO A 385 -19.59 -13.81 11.47
CA PRO A 385 -20.20 -14.10 12.76
C PRO A 385 -19.52 -13.33 13.89
N ASN A 386 -20.27 -13.05 14.96
CA ASN A 386 -19.78 -12.43 16.21
C ASN A 386 -19.25 -10.98 16.08
N THR A 387 -19.68 -10.22 15.09
CA THR A 387 -19.31 -8.80 14.93
C THR A 387 -20.04 -7.84 15.88
N HIS A 388 -21.05 -8.29 16.63
CA HIS A 388 -21.84 -7.42 17.53
C HIS A 388 -20.99 -6.67 18.56
N GLN A 389 -20.02 -7.34 19.19
CA GLN A 389 -19.11 -6.71 20.15
C GLN A 389 -18.19 -5.69 19.47
N LEU A 390 -17.70 -6.01 18.26
CA LEU A 390 -16.87 -5.10 17.45
C LEU A 390 -17.66 -3.85 17.05
N LEU A 391 -18.93 -4.00 16.64
CA LEU A 391 -19.82 -2.90 16.25
C LEU A 391 -20.15 -1.97 17.42
N ALA A 392 -20.34 -2.53 18.63
CA ALA A 392 -20.52 -1.72 19.84
C ALA A 392 -19.25 -0.89 20.14
N MET A 393 -18.07 -1.52 20.07
CA MET A 393 -16.80 -0.80 20.27
C MET A 393 -16.54 0.25 19.18
N ALA A 394 -16.86 -0.05 17.92
CA ALA A 394 -16.75 0.89 16.81
C ALA A 394 -17.71 2.09 16.97
N SER A 395 -18.89 1.88 17.56
CA SER A 395 -19.81 2.98 17.91
C SER A 395 -19.21 3.89 18.99
N HIS A 396 -18.59 3.33 20.04
CA HIS A 396 -17.91 4.14 21.06
C HIS A 396 -16.69 4.89 20.52
N LEU A 397 -15.95 4.28 19.59
CA LEU A 397 -14.86 4.95 18.88
C LEU A 397 -15.40 6.16 18.11
N ARG A 398 -16.51 5.99 17.38
CA ARG A 398 -17.16 7.08 16.65
C ARG A 398 -17.63 8.21 17.56
N GLU A 399 -18.31 7.90 18.65
CA GLU A 399 -18.72 8.90 19.66
C GLU A 399 -17.51 9.70 20.18
N SER A 400 -16.40 9.01 20.47
CA SER A 400 -15.16 9.64 20.93
C SER A 400 -14.54 10.53 19.86
N ALA A 401 -14.56 10.11 18.60
CA ALA A 401 -14.06 10.88 17.46
C ALA A 401 -14.92 12.13 17.18
N GLU A 402 -16.26 12.01 17.30
CA GLU A 402 -17.19 13.14 17.15
C GLU A 402 -16.93 14.21 18.23
N ILE A 403 -16.79 13.80 19.50
CA ILE A 403 -16.46 14.70 20.62
C ILE A 403 -15.08 15.36 20.39
N PHE A 404 -14.09 14.58 19.96
CA PHE A 404 -12.76 15.11 19.67
C PHE A 404 -12.77 16.18 18.57
N GLN A 405 -13.57 15.95 17.52
CA GLN A 405 -13.74 16.90 16.44
C GLN A 405 -14.46 18.18 16.89
N SER A 406 -15.52 18.07 17.71
CA SER A 406 -16.29 19.23 18.19
C SER A 406 -15.53 20.07 19.23
N ASP A 407 -14.89 19.41 20.20
CA ASP A 407 -14.38 20.07 21.39
C ASP A 407 -12.93 20.54 21.24
N GLU A 408 -12.12 19.85 20.43
CA GLU A 408 -10.70 20.16 20.29
C GLU A 408 -10.33 20.64 18.89
N MET A 409 -10.82 19.99 17.81
CA MET A 409 -10.48 20.41 16.45
C MET A 409 -11.15 21.72 16.05
N ARG A 410 -12.44 21.94 16.37
CA ARG A 410 -13.15 23.18 16.01
C ARG A 410 -12.47 24.44 16.60
N PRO A 411 -12.20 24.54 17.93
CA PRO A 411 -11.52 25.71 18.48
C PRO A 411 -10.09 25.89 17.94
N ALA A 412 -9.36 24.79 17.71
CA ALA A 412 -8.00 24.85 17.17
C ALA A 412 -7.95 25.41 15.73
N ASN A 413 -9.02 25.23 14.98
CA ASN A 413 -9.17 25.77 13.63
C ASN A 413 -9.57 27.25 13.62
N ASP A 414 -10.21 27.79 14.65
CA ASP A 414 -10.51 29.23 14.76
C ASP A 414 -9.27 30.03 15.22
N PRO A 415 -8.71 30.94 14.41
CA PRO A 415 -7.58 31.77 14.80
C PRO A 415 -7.79 32.60 16.09
N LYS A 416 -9.05 32.89 16.47
CA LYS A 416 -9.39 33.64 17.69
C LYS A 416 -9.39 32.77 18.95
N GLU A 417 -9.67 31.48 18.82
CA GLU A 417 -9.72 30.53 19.95
C GLU A 417 -8.43 29.71 20.07
N ARG A 418 -7.61 29.67 19.00
CA ARG A 418 -6.42 28.83 18.90
C ARG A 418 -5.36 29.13 19.98
N ALA A 419 -4.99 28.09 20.71
CA ALA A 419 -3.83 28.10 21.61
C ALA A 419 -2.68 27.23 21.05
N PRO A 420 -1.46 27.77 20.81
CA PRO A 420 -0.36 27.04 20.17
C PRO A 420 0.02 25.72 20.83
N ILE A 421 0.08 25.68 22.17
CA ILE A 421 0.39 24.45 22.91
C ILE A 421 -0.68 23.37 22.72
N ARG A 422 -1.96 23.78 22.68
CA ARG A 422 -3.07 22.86 22.42
C ARG A 422 -3.05 22.34 20.99
N VAL A 423 -2.73 23.19 20.02
CA VAL A 423 -2.56 22.76 18.61
C VAL A 423 -1.45 21.72 18.49
N ARG A 424 -0.34 21.89 19.22
CA ARG A 424 0.74 20.90 19.21
C ARG A 424 0.27 19.55 19.77
N MET A 425 -0.38 19.56 20.93
CA MET A 425 -0.94 18.34 21.55
C MET A 425 -1.97 17.67 20.62
N LEU A 426 -2.84 18.47 20.00
CA LEU A 426 -3.83 18.01 19.04
C LEU A 426 -3.18 17.34 17.83
N ASN A 427 -2.14 17.97 17.26
CA ASN A 427 -1.41 17.42 16.14
C ASN A 427 -0.69 16.12 16.50
N ASP A 428 -0.18 16.00 17.73
CA ASP A 428 0.46 14.77 18.20
C ASP A 428 -0.55 13.62 18.30
N ILE A 429 -1.78 13.91 18.77
CA ILE A 429 -2.88 12.93 18.76
C ILE A 429 -3.25 12.56 17.33
N LEU A 430 -3.49 13.56 16.46
CA LEU A 430 -3.87 13.34 15.06
C LEU A 430 -2.84 12.51 14.29
N GLN A 431 -1.56 12.78 14.48
CA GLN A 431 -0.46 12.06 13.83
C GLN A 431 -0.46 10.56 14.16
N ASP A 432 -0.80 10.21 15.39
CA ASP A 432 -0.56 8.88 15.94
C ASP A 432 -1.81 7.98 15.90
N MET A 433 -2.95 8.51 15.44
CA MET A 433 -4.25 7.82 15.45
C MET A 433 -4.20 6.46 14.74
N GLU A 434 -3.64 6.42 13.53
CA GLU A 434 -3.59 5.21 12.71
C GLU A 434 -2.67 4.12 13.31
N LYS A 435 -1.75 4.49 14.21
CA LYS A 435 -0.83 3.54 14.85
C LYS A 435 -1.56 2.52 15.73
N SER A 436 -2.75 2.86 16.22
CA SER A 436 -3.60 1.94 16.99
C SER A 436 -4.14 0.77 16.16
N PHE A 437 -4.07 0.86 14.83
CA PHE A 437 -4.55 -0.15 13.90
C PHE A 437 -3.42 -1.01 13.31
N LEU A 438 -2.21 -0.93 13.87
CA LEU A 438 -1.11 -1.81 13.53
C LEU A 438 -1.21 -3.13 14.31
N VAL A 439 -1.60 -4.21 13.63
CA VAL A 439 -1.55 -5.55 14.21
C VAL A 439 -0.12 -6.07 14.29
N GLN A 440 0.12 -7.02 15.20
CA GLN A 440 1.47 -7.57 15.40
C GLN A 440 1.88 -8.45 14.22
N GLN A 441 0.96 -9.28 13.73
CA GLN A 441 1.20 -10.18 12.61
C GLN A 441 0.08 -10.01 11.58
N ALA A 442 0.45 -10.13 10.31
CA ALA A 442 -0.49 -10.19 9.22
C ALA A 442 -0.03 -11.30 8.26
N PRO A 443 -0.93 -11.92 7.48
CA PRO A 443 -0.52 -12.88 6.46
C PRO A 443 0.52 -12.27 5.50
N PRO A 444 1.45 -13.06 4.92
CA PRO A 444 2.50 -12.53 4.06
C PRO A 444 1.96 -11.70 2.89
N GLY A 445 2.45 -10.47 2.72
CA GLY A 445 1.96 -9.54 1.69
C GLY A 445 0.67 -8.79 2.06
N PHE A 446 0.05 -9.09 3.21
CA PHE A 446 -1.00 -8.25 3.77
C PHE A 446 -0.39 -7.09 4.53
N TYR A 447 -1.13 -5.99 4.63
CA TYR A 447 -0.73 -4.89 5.48
C TYR A 447 -1.01 -5.20 6.95
N ARG A 448 -0.11 -4.72 7.81
CA ARG A 448 -0.29 -4.74 9.27
C ARG A 448 -1.20 -3.62 9.74
N ASN A 449 -1.27 -2.51 9.00
CA ASN A 449 -2.29 -1.50 9.25
C ASN A 449 -3.62 -1.99 8.68
N ILE A 450 -4.54 -2.40 9.55
CA ILE A 450 -5.79 -3.05 9.15
C ILE A 450 -6.82 -2.09 8.54
N LEU A 451 -6.56 -0.78 8.55
CA LEU A 451 -7.40 0.21 7.87
C LEU A 451 -7.28 0.15 6.34
N TYR A 452 -6.30 -0.58 5.82
CA TYR A 452 -6.10 -0.73 4.38
C TYR A 452 -6.73 -2.02 3.86
N HIS A 453 -7.51 -1.93 2.78
CA HIS A 453 -8.16 -3.05 2.14
C HIS A 453 -7.33 -3.63 0.99
N LEU A 454 -7.63 -4.88 0.61
CA LEU A 454 -6.98 -5.54 -0.53
C LEU A 454 -7.49 -5.04 -1.89
N ASN A 455 -8.75 -4.62 -1.96
CA ASN A 455 -9.38 -4.14 -3.19
C ASN A 455 -10.56 -3.21 -2.84
N GLU A 456 -11.06 -2.49 -3.83
CA GLU A 456 -12.12 -1.47 -3.66
C GLU A 456 -13.53 -2.05 -3.53
N LYS A 457 -13.71 -3.33 -3.88
CA LYS A 457 -15.03 -3.99 -3.81
C LYS A 457 -15.35 -4.48 -2.41
N THR A 458 -14.32 -4.77 -1.62
CA THR A 458 -14.44 -5.30 -0.26
C THR A 458 -14.06 -4.24 0.76
N ASN A 459 -15.07 -3.59 1.33
CA ASN A 459 -14.90 -2.66 2.45
C ASN A 459 -14.90 -3.45 3.76
N GLN A 460 -14.08 -4.49 3.89
CA GLN A 460 -13.97 -5.32 5.09
C GLN A 460 -12.52 -5.37 5.55
N PHE A 461 -12.30 -5.67 6.84
CA PHE A 461 -10.96 -5.94 7.35
C PHE A 461 -10.35 -7.16 6.63
N ALA A 462 -9.26 -6.95 5.90
CA ALA A 462 -8.63 -7.98 5.07
C ALA A 462 -8.25 -9.24 5.88
N ILE A 463 -7.74 -9.06 7.10
CA ILE A 463 -7.36 -10.16 8.00
C ILE A 463 -8.57 -10.97 8.49
N LEU A 464 -9.74 -10.34 8.65
CA LEU A 464 -10.96 -11.04 9.02
C LEU A 464 -11.51 -11.83 7.84
N VAL A 465 -11.51 -11.25 6.64
CA VAL A 465 -11.95 -11.93 5.42
C VAL A 465 -11.08 -13.16 5.17
N GLU A 466 -9.76 -13.01 5.28
CA GLU A 466 -8.80 -14.11 5.13
C GLU A 466 -9.04 -15.21 6.17
N ALA A 467 -9.14 -14.86 7.45
CA ALA A 467 -9.36 -15.83 8.52
C ALA A 467 -10.70 -16.57 8.37
N TRP A 468 -11.75 -15.88 7.92
CA TRP A 468 -13.07 -16.47 7.66
C TRP A 468 -13.04 -17.46 6.50
N GLU A 469 -12.40 -17.10 5.39
CA GLU A 469 -12.19 -18.01 4.26
C GLU A 469 -11.36 -19.24 4.68
N HIS A 470 -10.32 -19.03 5.50
CA HIS A 470 -9.51 -20.11 6.04
C HIS A 470 -10.31 -21.03 6.98
N CYS A 471 -11.18 -20.48 7.84
CA CYS A 471 -12.06 -21.27 8.70
C CYS A 471 -13.15 -22.04 7.94
N LYS A 472 -13.67 -21.55 6.81
CA LYS A 472 -14.51 -22.40 5.93
C LYS A 472 -13.74 -23.60 5.37
N SER A 473 -12.43 -23.45 5.25
CA SER A 473 -11.55 -24.47 4.69
C SER A 473 -11.15 -25.56 5.71
N LEU A 474 -11.02 -25.22 7.00
CA LEU A 474 -10.56 -26.09 8.10
C LEU A 474 -11.64 -26.31 9.18
N THR A 475 -11.44 -27.26 10.10
CA THR A 475 -12.35 -27.52 11.22
C THR A 475 -12.07 -26.67 12.47
N SER A 476 -10.97 -25.89 12.48
CA SER A 476 -10.58 -25.05 13.62
C SER A 476 -11.03 -23.59 13.42
N ASN A 477 -11.56 -23.01 14.50
CA ASN A 477 -11.98 -21.60 14.58
C ASN A 477 -10.91 -20.68 15.18
N GLU A 478 -9.72 -21.21 15.52
CA GLU A 478 -8.67 -20.47 16.23
C GLU A 478 -8.18 -19.25 15.43
N THR A 479 -7.90 -19.41 14.14
CA THR A 479 -7.43 -18.30 13.27
C THR A 479 -8.45 -17.17 13.19
N LEU A 480 -9.75 -17.48 13.14
CA LEU A 480 -10.79 -16.45 13.15
C LEU A 480 -10.92 -15.77 14.51
N GLN A 481 -10.79 -16.50 15.61
CA GLN A 481 -10.81 -15.92 16.96
C GLN A 481 -9.62 -15.00 17.21
N GLU A 482 -8.43 -15.37 16.74
CA GLU A 482 -7.23 -14.53 16.77
C GLU A 482 -7.47 -13.24 15.98
N ALA A 483 -7.92 -13.33 14.73
CA ALA A 483 -8.17 -12.15 13.90
C ALA A 483 -9.27 -11.23 14.50
N LEU A 484 -10.36 -11.81 15.05
CA LEU A 484 -11.38 -11.04 15.77
C LEU A 484 -10.81 -10.34 17.00
N SER A 485 -9.91 -10.99 17.75
CA SER A 485 -9.24 -10.40 18.90
C SER A 485 -8.31 -9.26 18.50
N GLU A 486 -7.53 -9.41 17.43
CA GLU A 486 -6.64 -8.36 16.91
C GLU A 486 -7.43 -7.12 16.47
N VAL A 487 -8.54 -7.30 15.74
CA VAL A 487 -9.42 -6.18 15.35
C VAL A 487 -10.04 -5.53 16.59
N LEU A 488 -10.57 -6.32 17.53
CA LEU A 488 -11.15 -5.78 18.77
C LEU A 488 -10.12 -4.95 19.56
N ASN A 489 -8.90 -5.47 19.72
CA ASN A 489 -7.81 -4.81 20.43
C ASN A 489 -7.42 -3.50 19.72
N SER A 490 -7.40 -3.49 18.40
CA SER A 490 -7.09 -2.28 17.60
C SER A 490 -8.15 -1.20 17.80
N ILE A 491 -9.44 -1.53 17.71
CA ILE A 491 -10.55 -0.59 17.92
C ILE A 491 -10.54 -0.07 19.36
N ASN A 492 -10.36 -0.96 20.34
CA ASN A 492 -10.29 -0.59 21.76
C ASN A 492 -9.07 0.30 22.04
N SER A 493 -7.90 -0.01 21.49
CA SER A 493 -6.70 0.81 21.62
C SER A 493 -6.93 2.22 21.05
N ALA A 494 -7.54 2.32 19.87
CA ALA A 494 -7.88 3.61 19.27
C ALA A 494 -8.86 4.41 20.15
N GLN A 495 -9.90 3.75 20.68
CA GLN A 495 -10.89 4.39 21.54
C GLN A 495 -10.27 4.91 22.85
N VAL A 496 -9.42 4.11 23.49
CA VAL A 496 -8.67 4.52 24.68
C VAL A 496 -7.71 5.67 24.36
N TYR A 497 -7.07 5.63 23.19
CA TYR A 497 -6.15 6.68 22.75
C TYR A 497 -6.85 8.04 22.61
N PHE A 498 -8.00 8.09 21.93
CA PHE A 498 -8.82 9.30 21.84
C PHE A 498 -9.27 9.83 23.20
N LYS A 499 -9.75 8.92 24.06
CA LYS A 499 -10.22 9.28 25.39
C LYS A 499 -9.09 9.86 26.25
N ALA A 500 -7.93 9.22 26.23
CA ALA A 500 -6.74 9.72 26.91
C ALA A 500 -6.33 11.11 26.37
N GLY A 501 -6.39 11.30 25.05
CA GLY A 501 -6.18 12.62 24.43
C GLY A 501 -7.12 13.70 24.98
N LEU A 502 -8.43 13.42 25.01
CA LEU A 502 -9.46 14.32 25.58
C LEU A 502 -9.21 14.61 27.06
N ASP A 503 -8.83 13.61 27.86
CA ASP A 503 -8.55 13.78 29.29
C ASP A 503 -7.32 14.67 29.53
N VAL A 504 -6.30 14.56 28.67
CA VAL A 504 -5.13 15.46 28.72
C VAL A 504 -5.57 16.92 28.48
N PHE A 505 -6.43 17.21 27.51
CA PHE A 505 -6.91 18.58 27.27
C PHE A 505 -7.71 19.16 28.45
N LYS A 506 -8.50 18.32 29.12
CA LYS A 506 -9.25 18.69 30.34
C LYS A 506 -8.32 18.99 31.52
N SER A 507 -7.29 18.17 31.73
CA SER A 507 -6.34 18.38 32.84
C SER A 507 -5.56 19.70 32.73
N VAL A 508 -5.21 20.11 31.50
CA VAL A 508 -4.53 21.39 31.23
C VAL A 508 -5.42 22.61 31.52
N LEU A 509 -6.76 22.46 31.52
CA LEU A 509 -7.68 23.52 31.95
C LEU A 509 -7.70 23.69 33.47
N VAL A 510 -7.62 22.58 34.21
CA VAL A 510 -7.70 22.60 35.69
C VAL A 510 -6.43 23.16 36.32
N GLY A 511 -5.27 22.97 35.70
CA GLY A 511 -3.98 23.53 36.17
C GLY A 511 -3.77 25.03 35.94
N LYS A 512 -4.78 25.75 35.41
CA LYS A 512 -4.72 27.20 35.15
C LYS A 512 -5.70 28.03 36.00
N ASN A 513 -6.42 27.41 36.94
CA ASN A 513 -7.28 28.11 37.90
C ASN A 513 -6.61 28.25 39.27
#